data_AF-A0A368G3G4-F1
#
_entry.id   AF-A0A368G3G4-F1
#
_cell.length_a   1.000
_cell.length_b   1.000
_cell.length_c   1.000
_cell.angle_alpha   90.00
_cell.angle_beta   90.00
_cell.angle_gamma   90.00
#
_symmetry.space_group_name_H-M   'P 1'
#
loop_
_entity.id
_entity.type
_entity.pdbx_description
1 polymer ?
#
loop_
_entity_poly.entity_id
_entity_poly.type
_entity_poly.pdbx_seq_one_letter_code
_entity_poly.pdbx_strand_id
1 'polypeptide(L)'
;MRVWVASLVFYAFVFAVCEFLRYLIVRLMPKRLSTELLLEFVGTLQICTPMFDVNTVLDTYGLFGVFIEITVIELANCYYQRDAIANPCPIVTSCYRRSKAIRRAVYVFVTQMVAGYASFFLARSFWKLGIHPIHSELLAAEHCSADLTAFKEVISTKR
;
A
#
# COMPACT_ATOMS: atom_id res chain seq x y z
N MET A 1 -11.67 -12.92 17.60
CA MET A 1 -10.40 -12.17 17.64
C MET A 1 -10.76 -10.68 17.68
N ARG A 2 -10.07 -9.81 18.42
CA ARG A 2 -10.40 -8.37 18.42
C ARG A 2 -9.90 -7.72 17.12
N VAL A 3 -10.57 -6.68 16.62
CA VAL A 3 -10.28 -6.03 15.33
C VAL A 3 -8.81 -5.62 15.21
N TRP A 4 -8.24 -4.97 16.22
CA TRP A 4 -6.81 -4.59 16.24
C TRP A 4 -5.84 -5.77 16.09
N VAL A 5 -6.19 -6.97 16.57
CA VAL A 5 -5.34 -8.17 16.41
C VAL A 5 -5.42 -8.67 14.98
N ALA A 6 -6.59 -8.64 14.35
CA ALA A 6 -6.74 -9.00 12.94
C ALA A 6 -5.95 -8.04 12.05
N SER A 7 -6.02 -6.74 12.31
CA SER A 7 -5.24 -5.69 11.64
C SER A 7 -3.74 -5.90 11.79
N LEU A 8 -3.25 -6.18 13.02
CA LEU A 8 -1.84 -6.46 13.25
C LEU A 8 -1.35 -7.69 12.48
N VAL A 9 -2.14 -8.77 12.42
CA VAL A 9 -1.79 -9.97 11.65
C VAL A 9 -1.77 -9.67 10.16
N PHE A 10 -2.71 -8.84 9.67
CA PHE A 10 -2.73 -8.38 8.29
C PHE A 10 -1.48 -7.58 7.92
N TYR A 11 -1.10 -6.60 8.74
CA TYR A 11 0.12 -5.80 8.49
C TYR A 11 1.36 -6.67 8.56
N ALA A 12 1.47 -7.56 9.55
CA ALA A 12 2.59 -8.48 9.66
C ALA A 12 2.73 -9.37 8.40
N PHE A 13 1.61 -9.86 7.86
CA PHE A 13 1.59 -10.61 6.61
C PHE A 13 2.07 -9.76 5.42
N VAL A 14 1.55 -8.55 5.25
CA VAL A 14 1.94 -7.65 4.16
C VAL A 14 3.43 -7.34 4.23
N PHE A 15 3.94 -6.94 5.40
CA PHE A 15 5.36 -6.65 5.60
C PHE A 15 6.23 -7.88 5.34
N ALA A 16 5.83 -9.08 5.80
CA ALA A 16 6.57 -10.31 5.55
C ALA A 16 6.66 -10.66 4.06
N VAL A 17 5.54 -10.55 3.32
CA VAL A 17 5.51 -10.81 1.87
C VAL A 17 6.36 -9.79 1.12
N CYS A 18 6.22 -8.49 1.43
CA CYS A 18 6.98 -7.43 0.79
C CYS A 18 8.50 -7.53 1.09
N GLU A 19 8.87 -7.85 2.32
CA GLU A 19 10.28 -8.04 2.70
C GLU A 19 10.88 -9.27 2.02
N PHE A 20 10.12 -10.37 1.93
CA PHE A 20 10.54 -11.56 1.20
C PHE A 20 10.74 -11.27 -0.30
N LEU A 21 9.82 -10.53 -0.93
CA LEU A 21 9.96 -10.10 -2.32
C LEU A 21 11.18 -9.19 -2.52
N ARG A 22 11.38 -8.22 -1.62
CA ARG A 22 12.55 -7.32 -1.62
C ARG A 22 13.84 -8.13 -1.54
N TYR A 23 13.91 -9.09 -0.63
CA TYR A 23 15.05 -9.99 -0.48
C TYR A 23 15.34 -10.78 -1.76
N LEU A 24 14.31 -11.36 -2.38
CA LEU A 24 14.46 -12.10 -3.65
C LEU A 24 14.96 -11.19 -4.77
N ILE A 25 14.41 -9.98 -4.92
CA ILE A 25 14.81 -9.03 -5.94
C ILE A 25 16.29 -8.66 -5.77
N VAL A 26 16.72 -8.29 -4.57
CA VAL A 26 18.11 -7.89 -4.30
C VAL A 26 19.08 -9.06 -4.51
N ARG A 27 18.68 -10.29 -4.18
CA ARG A 27 19.54 -11.47 -4.29
C ARG A 27 19.63 -12.03 -5.72
N LEU A 28 18.55 -11.97 -6.49
CA LEU A 28 18.47 -12.61 -7.81
C LEU A 28 18.75 -11.65 -8.97
N MET A 29 18.47 -10.35 -8.81
CA MET A 29 18.55 -9.39 -9.91
C MET A 29 19.85 -8.57 -9.86
N PRO A 30 20.54 -8.36 -11.00
CA PRO A 30 21.66 -7.45 -11.08
C PRO A 30 21.21 -6.00 -10.86
N LYS A 31 22.10 -5.11 -10.41
CA LYS A 31 21.79 -3.67 -10.22
C LYS A 31 21.50 -2.99 -11.56
N ARG A 32 20.23 -2.93 -11.95
CA ARG A 32 19.71 -2.33 -13.19
C ARG A 32 18.46 -1.50 -12.89
N LEU A 33 18.05 -0.67 -13.85
CA LEU A 33 16.81 0.11 -13.77
C LEU A 33 15.58 -0.76 -13.45
N SER A 34 15.52 -1.98 -14.00
CA SER A 34 14.44 -2.93 -13.70
C SER A 34 14.35 -3.30 -12.22
N THR A 35 15.48 -3.45 -11.55
CA THR A 35 15.57 -3.76 -10.12
C THR A 35 15.05 -2.60 -9.29
N GLU A 36 15.40 -1.36 -9.65
CA GLU A 36 14.87 -0.15 -9.01
C GLU A 36 13.34 -0.05 -9.17
N LEU A 37 12.82 -0.30 -10.38
CA LEU A 37 11.36 -0.30 -10.61
C LEU A 37 10.66 -1.40 -9.81
N LEU A 38 11.22 -2.60 -9.71
CA LEU A 38 10.65 -3.67 -8.89
C LEU A 38 10.67 -3.33 -7.39
N LEU A 39 11.71 -2.66 -6.90
CA LEU A 39 11.76 -2.19 -5.52
C LEU A 39 10.73 -1.08 -5.25
N GLU A 40 10.53 -0.14 -6.19
CA GLU A 40 9.45 0.86 -6.13
C GLU A 40 8.06 0.21 -6.14
N PHE A 41 7.87 -0.84 -6.95
CA PHE A 41 6.65 -1.63 -6.99
C PHE A 41 6.34 -2.25 -5.63
N VAL A 42 7.31 -2.96 -5.05
CA VAL A 42 7.15 -3.63 -3.74
C VAL A 42 6.94 -2.63 -2.62
N GLY A 43 7.68 -1.51 -2.62
CA GLY A 43 7.48 -0.43 -1.65
C GLY A 43 6.08 0.17 -1.73
N THR A 44 5.59 0.42 -2.94
CA THR A 44 4.22 0.96 -3.12
C THR A 44 3.17 -0.06 -2.71
N LEU A 45 3.38 -1.34 -3.01
CA LEU A 45 2.50 -2.42 -2.57
C LEU A 45 2.41 -2.48 -1.03
N GLN A 46 3.54 -2.32 -0.33
CA GLN A 46 3.63 -2.33 1.13
C GLN A 46 2.86 -1.16 1.77
N ILE A 47 2.86 0.03 1.16
CA ILE A 47 2.13 1.20 1.68
C ILE A 47 0.65 1.13 1.34
N CYS A 48 0.31 0.74 0.10
CA CYS A 48 -1.07 0.77 -0.37
C CYS A 48 -1.93 -0.39 0.17
N THR A 49 -1.34 -1.54 0.52
CA THR A 49 -2.11 -2.70 0.98
C THR A 49 -2.74 -2.49 2.37
N PRO A 50 -2.04 -1.93 3.38
CA PRO A 50 -2.61 -1.60 4.69
C PRO A 50 -3.76 -0.58 4.62
N MET A 51 -3.79 0.30 3.60
CA MET A 51 -4.85 1.31 3.45
C MET A 51 -6.25 0.69 3.31
N PHE A 52 -6.36 -0.57 2.88
CA PHE A 52 -7.65 -1.26 2.82
C PHE A 52 -8.23 -1.60 4.20
N ASP A 53 -7.43 -1.55 5.27
CA ASP A 53 -7.89 -1.84 6.64
C ASP A 53 -8.13 -0.58 7.48
N VAL A 54 -7.72 0.60 6.99
CA VAL A 54 -7.86 1.88 7.70
C VAL A 54 -9.33 2.20 7.97
N ASN A 55 -10.24 1.91 7.02
CA ASN A 55 -11.68 2.12 7.23
C ASN A 55 -12.23 1.21 8.33
N THR A 56 -11.79 -0.05 8.39
CA THR A 56 -12.14 -0.97 9.49
C THR A 56 -11.76 -0.39 10.86
N VAL A 57 -10.57 0.21 10.94
CA VAL A 57 -10.06 0.81 12.18
C VAL A 57 -10.76 2.13 12.49
N LEU A 58 -11.08 2.94 11.48
CA LEU A 58 -11.84 4.18 11.62
C LEU A 58 -13.23 3.92 12.21
N ASP A 59 -13.95 2.93 11.68
CA ASP A 59 -15.30 2.59 12.14
C ASP A 59 -15.30 2.00 13.56
N THR A 60 -14.21 1.34 13.96
CA THR A 60 -14.11 0.67 15.27
C THR A 60 -13.54 1.56 16.38
N TYR A 61 -12.51 2.36 16.06
CA TYR A 61 -11.69 3.10 17.03
C TYR A 61 -11.68 4.62 16.80
N GLY A 62 -12.32 5.09 15.72
CA GLY A 62 -12.34 6.50 15.34
C GLY A 62 -10.99 7.03 14.86
N LEU A 63 -10.95 8.34 14.66
CA LEU A 63 -9.80 9.04 14.06
C LEU A 63 -8.50 8.86 14.86
N PHE A 64 -8.59 8.76 16.18
CA PHE A 64 -7.43 8.55 17.05
C PHE A 64 -6.81 7.16 16.88
N GLY A 65 -7.62 6.14 16.63
CA GLY A 65 -7.14 4.79 16.32
C GLY A 65 -6.35 4.77 15.00
N VAL A 66 -6.90 5.40 13.96
CA VAL A 66 -6.25 5.56 12.66
C VAL A 66 -4.93 6.33 12.79
N PHE A 67 -4.88 7.38 13.61
CA PHE A 67 -3.64 8.13 13.84
C PHE A 67 -2.52 7.25 14.43
N ILE A 68 -2.83 6.44 15.44
CA ILE A 68 -1.85 5.53 16.05
C ILE A 68 -1.42 4.46 15.04
N GLU A 69 -2.38 3.87 14.32
CA GLU A 69 -2.12 2.84 13.32
C GLU A 69 -1.19 3.34 12.22
N ILE A 70 -1.53 4.46 11.56
CA ILE A 70 -0.70 5.07 10.52
C ILE A 70 0.67 5.41 11.07
N THR A 71 0.76 5.95 12.30
CA THR A 71 2.06 6.27 12.91
C THR A 71 2.94 5.04 13.05
N VAL A 72 2.38 3.91 13.49
CA VAL A 72 3.13 2.64 13.62
C VAL A 72 3.54 2.10 12.25
N ILE A 73 2.65 2.14 11.26
CA ILE A 73 2.93 1.69 9.89
C ILE A 73 4.02 2.55 9.25
N GLU A 74 3.95 3.87 9.40
CA GLU A 74 4.97 4.79 8.90
C GLU A 74 6.32 4.62 9.59
N LEU A 75 6.35 4.42 10.92
CA LEU A 75 7.58 4.09 11.63
C LEU A 75 8.18 2.76 11.16
N ALA A 76 7.35 1.75 10.94
CA ALA A 76 7.78 0.48 10.39
C ALA A 76 8.31 0.66 8.95
N ASN A 77 7.62 1.45 8.11
CA ASN A 77 8.09 1.78 6.77
C ASN A 77 9.42 2.54 6.83
N CYS A 78 9.63 3.50 7.74
CA CYS A 78 10.93 4.15 7.91
C CYS A 78 12.06 3.16 8.24
N TYR A 79 11.75 2.07 8.96
CA TYR A 79 12.74 1.05 9.32
C TYR A 79 13.00 0.03 8.19
N TYR A 80 11.95 -0.43 7.52
CA TYR A 80 12.00 -1.51 6.51
C TYR A 80 12.13 -1.01 5.06
N GLN A 81 11.76 0.23 4.76
CA GLN A 81 11.78 0.81 3.41
C GLN A 81 13.15 1.43 3.08
N ARG A 82 14.23 0.67 3.27
CA ARG A 82 15.61 1.14 3.11
C ARG A 82 16.01 1.49 1.66
N ASP A 83 15.29 1.00 0.65
CA ASP A 83 15.72 1.06 -0.77
C ASP A 83 14.64 1.50 -1.77
N ALA A 84 13.49 2.01 -1.32
CA ALA A 84 12.44 2.53 -2.20
C ALA A 84 12.14 4.00 -1.87
N ILE A 85 12.12 4.85 -2.88
CA ILE A 85 11.77 6.27 -2.73
C ILE A 85 10.28 6.40 -2.44
N ALA A 86 9.44 5.53 -3.04
CA ALA A 86 7.99 5.43 -2.83
C ALA A 86 7.26 6.79 -2.91
N ASN A 87 7.88 7.76 -3.57
CA ASN A 87 7.47 9.15 -3.60
C ASN A 87 7.87 9.75 -4.95
N PRO A 88 6.94 10.28 -5.73
CA PRO A 88 7.26 10.93 -7.00
C PRO A 88 7.99 12.29 -6.85
N CYS A 89 7.98 12.92 -5.67
CA CYS A 89 8.51 14.28 -5.47
C CYS A 89 10.03 14.46 -5.70
N PRO A 90 10.93 13.55 -5.26
CA PRO A 90 12.36 13.63 -5.58
C PRO A 90 12.66 13.41 -7.07
N ILE A 91 11.78 12.68 -7.74
CA ILE A 91 11.88 12.37 -9.16
C ILE A 91 11.53 13.62 -9.98
N VAL A 92 10.45 14.33 -9.63
CA VAL A 92 10.03 15.57 -10.30
C VAL A 92 11.09 16.67 -10.17
N THR A 93 11.71 16.83 -9.00
CA THR A 93 12.79 17.81 -8.78
C THR A 93 14.07 17.48 -9.57
N SER A 94 14.37 16.19 -9.77
CA SER A 94 15.46 15.72 -10.63
C SER A 94 15.16 15.88 -12.14
N CYS A 95 13.88 15.86 -12.52
CA CYS A 95 13.42 15.91 -13.90
C CYS A 95 13.54 17.29 -14.55
N TYR A 96 13.47 18.36 -13.77
CA TYR A 96 13.49 19.74 -14.26
C TYR A 96 14.76 20.07 -15.09
N ARG A 97 15.85 19.30 -14.94
CA ARG A 97 17.15 19.60 -15.58
C ARG A 97 17.57 18.69 -16.73
N ARG A 98 16.89 17.55 -17.02
CA ARG A 98 17.31 16.60 -18.08
C ARG A 98 16.17 15.76 -18.70
N SER A 99 16.06 15.73 -20.03
CA SER A 99 15.08 14.94 -20.80
C SER A 99 15.05 13.43 -20.48
N LYS A 100 16.19 12.81 -20.12
CA LYS A 100 16.25 11.40 -19.71
C LYS A 100 15.58 11.12 -18.35
N ALA A 101 15.44 12.12 -17.49
CA ALA A 101 14.82 11.97 -16.19
C ALA A 101 13.28 11.89 -16.29
N ILE A 102 12.66 12.62 -17.22
CA ILE A 102 11.21 12.56 -17.47
C ILE A 102 10.78 11.13 -17.83
N ARG A 103 11.55 10.43 -18.67
CA ARG A 103 11.25 9.05 -19.05
C ARG A 103 11.29 8.10 -17.85
N ARG A 104 12.25 8.27 -16.95
CA ARG A 104 12.35 7.50 -15.70
C ARG A 104 11.17 7.81 -14.77
N ALA A 105 10.74 9.07 -14.69
CA ALA A 105 9.57 9.46 -13.92
C ALA A 105 8.29 8.78 -14.40
N VAL A 106 8.08 8.72 -15.71
CA VAL A 106 6.94 8.00 -16.30
C VAL A 106 7.00 6.52 -15.95
N TYR A 107 8.16 5.87 -16.05
CA TYR A 107 8.27 4.45 -15.67
C TYR A 107 7.97 4.21 -14.19
N VAL A 108 8.49 5.05 -13.28
CA VAL A 108 8.21 4.91 -11.85
C VAL A 108 6.73 5.16 -11.56
N PHE A 109 6.14 6.20 -12.15
CA PHE A 109 4.71 6.52 -11.96
C PHE A 109 3.81 5.36 -12.43
N VAL A 110 4.05 4.82 -13.63
CA VAL A 110 3.29 3.67 -14.13
C VAL A 110 3.48 2.47 -13.20
N THR A 111 4.69 2.24 -12.70
CA THR A 111 4.98 1.14 -11.77
C THR A 111 4.22 1.30 -10.45
N GLN A 112 4.15 2.51 -9.91
CA GLN A 112 3.39 2.83 -8.69
C GLN A 112 1.88 2.62 -8.92
N MET A 113 1.34 3.03 -10.07
CA MET A 113 -0.06 2.78 -10.43
C MET A 113 -0.38 1.30 -10.52
N VAL A 114 0.48 0.49 -11.15
CA VAL A 114 0.29 -0.96 -11.23
C VAL A 114 0.42 -1.60 -9.83
N ALA A 115 1.33 -1.12 -9.00
CA ALA A 115 1.47 -1.59 -7.61
C ALA A 115 0.23 -1.28 -6.76
N GLY A 116 -0.33 -0.06 -6.91
CA GLY A 116 -1.57 0.33 -6.24
C GLY A 116 -2.79 -0.46 -6.72
N TYR A 117 -2.80 -0.91 -7.98
CA TYR A 117 -3.83 -1.86 -8.44
C TYR A 117 -3.59 -3.28 -7.89
N ALA A 118 -2.33 -3.73 -7.86
CA ALA A 118 -1.95 -5.05 -7.37
C ALA A 118 -2.15 -5.23 -5.85
N SER A 119 -2.06 -4.15 -5.06
CA SER A 119 -2.27 -4.18 -3.61
C SER A 119 -3.65 -4.72 -3.23
N PHE A 120 -4.68 -4.44 -4.04
CA PHE A 120 -6.03 -4.98 -3.84
C PHE A 120 -6.04 -6.52 -3.93
N PHE A 121 -5.30 -7.11 -4.86
CA PHE A 121 -5.21 -8.56 -4.99
C PHE A 121 -4.43 -9.19 -3.85
N LEU A 122 -3.40 -8.51 -3.33
CA LEU A 122 -2.68 -8.96 -2.14
C LEU A 122 -3.59 -8.95 -0.91
N ALA A 123 -4.31 -7.86 -0.68
CA ALA A 123 -5.29 -7.75 0.41
C ALA A 123 -6.35 -8.85 0.31
N ARG A 124 -6.93 -9.06 -0.87
CA ARG A 124 -7.93 -10.10 -1.13
C ARG A 124 -7.38 -11.51 -0.92
N SER A 125 -6.11 -11.75 -1.22
CA SER A 125 -5.46 -13.05 -0.99
C SER A 125 -5.36 -13.36 0.51
N PHE A 126 -5.12 -12.35 1.34
CA PHE A 126 -5.16 -12.49 2.79
C PHE A 126 -6.59 -12.70 3.30
N TRP A 127 -7.57 -11.94 2.80
CA TRP A 127 -8.96 -12.08 3.22
C TRP A 127 -9.56 -13.46 2.93
N LYS A 128 -9.10 -14.13 1.87
CA LYS A 128 -9.47 -15.53 1.56
C LYS A 128 -9.07 -16.52 2.66
N LEU A 129 -8.11 -16.18 3.53
CA LEU A 129 -7.72 -17.03 4.66
C LEU A 129 -8.78 -17.04 5.79
N GLY A 130 -9.78 -16.16 5.74
CA GLY A 130 -10.95 -16.23 6.62
C GLY A 130 -10.66 -16.02 8.11
N ILE A 131 -9.58 -15.31 8.45
CA ILE A 131 -9.10 -15.16 9.84
C ILE A 131 -10.09 -14.40 10.75
N HIS A 132 -10.91 -13.50 10.17
CA HIS A 132 -11.89 -12.68 10.88
C HIS A 132 -13.17 -12.51 10.04
N PRO A 133 -14.38 -12.46 10.65
CA PRO A 133 -15.64 -12.29 9.93
C PRO A 133 -15.69 -11.01 9.06
N ILE A 134 -15.08 -9.91 9.50
CA ILE A 134 -14.93 -8.67 8.70
C ILE A 134 -14.25 -8.94 7.34
N HIS A 135 -13.31 -9.90 7.26
CA HIS A 135 -12.67 -10.23 5.99
C HIS A 135 -13.64 -10.87 4.99
N SER A 136 -14.70 -11.55 5.46
CA SER A 136 -15.73 -12.10 4.58
C SER A 136 -16.63 -11.01 3.99
N GLU A 137 -16.91 -9.95 4.75
CA GLU A 137 -17.63 -8.76 4.28
C GLU A 137 -16.80 -7.97 3.26
N LEU A 138 -15.51 -7.78 3.53
CA LEU A 138 -14.56 -7.14 2.59
C LEU A 138 -14.33 -7.98 1.32
N LEU A 139 -14.38 -9.31 1.42
CA LEU A 139 -14.28 -10.21 0.25
C LEU A 139 -15.55 -10.19 -0.61
N ALA A 140 -16.71 -9.96 0.01
CA ALA A 140 -18.01 -9.86 -0.65
C ALA A 140 -18.17 -8.53 -1.42
N ALA A 141 -17.41 -7.49 -1.06
CA ALA A 141 -17.28 -6.29 -1.88
C ALA A 141 -16.56 -6.61 -3.21
N GLU A 142 -17.33 -6.83 -4.28
CA GLU A 142 -16.79 -7.21 -5.60
C GLU A 142 -15.91 -6.14 -6.25
N HIS A 143 -16.07 -4.87 -5.85
CA HIS A 143 -15.38 -3.72 -6.43
C HIS A 143 -14.45 -3.05 -5.41
N CYS A 144 -13.27 -2.64 -5.88
CA CYS A 144 -12.38 -1.75 -5.13
C CYS A 144 -13.04 -0.37 -5.04
N SER A 145 -13.88 -0.16 -4.02
CA SER A 145 -14.40 1.16 -3.68
C SER A 145 -13.25 2.00 -3.15
N ALA A 146 -12.65 2.83 -4.02
CA ALA A 146 -11.69 3.82 -3.58
C ALA A 146 -12.37 4.79 -2.60
N ASP A 147 -11.69 5.20 -1.55
CA ASP A 147 -12.23 6.06 -0.48
C ASP A 147 -12.80 7.40 -1.00
N LEU A 148 -12.32 7.86 -2.16
CA LEU A 148 -12.87 9.02 -2.87
C LEU A 148 -14.34 8.87 -3.28
N THR A 149 -14.85 7.63 -3.34
CA THR A 149 -16.26 7.35 -3.66
C THR A 149 -17.17 7.57 -2.44
N ALA A 150 -16.66 7.39 -1.21
CA ALA A 150 -17.41 7.65 0.03
C ALA A 150 -17.74 9.14 0.22
N PHE A 151 -16.91 10.04 -0.34
CA PHE A 151 -17.18 11.48 -0.30
C PHE A 151 -18.44 11.89 -1.08
N LYS A 152 -18.87 11.10 -2.08
CA LYS A 152 -20.13 11.36 -2.80
C LYS A 152 -21.37 11.05 -1.96
N GLU A 153 -21.34 10.01 -1.12
CA GLU A 153 -22.48 9.66 -0.26
C GLU A 153 -22.65 10.65 0.91
N VAL A 154 -21.55 11.16 1.47
CA VAL A 154 -21.62 12.20 2.52
C VAL A 154 -22.19 13.52 2.00
N ILE A 155 -21.96 13.87 0.73
CA ILE A 155 -22.56 15.07 0.12
C ILE A 155 -24.03 14.85 -0.26
N SER A 156 -24.42 13.63 -0.65
CA SER A 156 -25.83 13.34 -1.00
C SER A 156 -26.75 13.26 0.22
N THR A 157 -26.22 12.97 1.40
CA THR A 157 -27.00 12.89 2.65
C THR A 157 -27.17 14.26 3.33
N LYS A 158 -26.48 15.31 2.83
CA LYS A 158 -26.56 16.68 3.32
C LYS A 158 -27.30 17.64 2.39
N ARG A 159 -28.02 17.14 1.38
CA ARG A 159 -28.83 17.96 0.48
C ARG A 159 -30.30 17.59 0.56
#